data_AF-A0A147B7N0-F1
#
_entry.id   AF-A0A147B7N0-F1
#
_cell.length_a   1.000
_cell.length_b   1.000
_cell.length_c   1.000
_cell.angle_alpha   90.00
_cell.angle_beta   90.00
_cell.angle_gamma   90.00
#
_symmetry.space_group_name_H-M   'P 1'
#
loop_
_entity.id
_entity.type
_entity.pdbx_description
1 polymer ?
#
loop_
_entity_poly.entity_id
_entity_poly.type
_entity_poly.pdbx_seq_one_letter_code
_entity_poly.pdbx_strand_id
1 'polypeptide(L)'
;RIVQIGAHTDRDPEGWLQRRIFDDFREGMIGAADFKPVFAVIATWRNVTIAQMRRDNIKTNTYQVVLASDERRTYVMFNYEKIGWIAVNDVINGENGDNPFIGFNAGNTTRAYEFLPYSQEPRVKSMPQHGNGNGLPGRYIFQVEEEIWHGTCLRLELVPKLVTSRPRLTFFPRYASMLGGTLINVTGPCLMPEDKIECQFQDMSGQRFPAIYRDVNHATCLMPPVFFHGYVDITVSVGRGDALFYGRFYVQPPELAAEDIEVYDNKHNEEKPESLTIKWHPQ
;
A
#
# COMPACT_ATOMS: atom_id res chain seq x y z
N ARG A 1 -3.81 23.78 -0.28
CA ARG A 1 -3.04 24.23 -1.47
C ARG A 1 -3.40 23.31 -2.61
N ILE A 2 -3.80 23.84 -3.75
CA ILE A 2 -4.00 23.07 -4.99
C ILE A 2 -2.80 23.39 -5.88
N VAL A 3 -2.16 22.38 -6.42
CA VAL A 3 -0.96 22.48 -7.27
C VAL A 3 -1.27 21.75 -8.57
N GLN A 4 -1.23 22.48 -9.68
CA GLN A 4 -1.22 21.87 -11.01
C GLN A 4 0.22 21.52 -11.36
N ILE A 5 0.46 20.26 -11.71
CA ILE A 5 1.79 19.75 -11.99
C ILE A 5 2.17 20.04 -13.45
N GLY A 6 3.40 20.47 -13.68
CA GLY A 6 3.89 20.86 -15.02
C GLY A 6 3.57 22.30 -15.43
N ALA A 7 2.80 23.04 -14.63
CA ALA A 7 2.64 24.48 -14.79
C ALA A 7 3.71 25.22 -13.98
N HIS A 8 4.32 26.25 -14.55
CA HIS A 8 5.19 27.16 -13.80
C HIS A 8 4.34 27.90 -12.77
N THR A 9 4.73 27.85 -11.50
CA THR A 9 4.05 28.60 -10.44
C THR A 9 5.06 29.43 -9.68
N ASP A 10 4.72 30.68 -9.38
CA ASP A 10 5.58 31.56 -8.55
C ASP A 10 5.83 31.00 -7.14
N ARG A 11 5.03 30.00 -6.74
CA ARG A 11 5.09 29.34 -5.44
C ARG A 11 6.04 28.14 -5.39
N ASP A 12 6.48 27.64 -6.54
CA ASP A 12 7.46 26.56 -6.68
C ASP A 12 8.38 26.84 -7.89
N PRO A 13 9.21 27.90 -7.81
CA PRO A 13 10.00 28.38 -8.94
C PRO A 13 11.04 27.36 -9.43
N GLU A 14 11.50 26.46 -8.56
CA GLU A 14 12.46 25.40 -8.89
C GLU A 14 11.79 24.04 -9.18
N GLY A 15 10.45 23.95 -9.08
CA GLY A 15 9.73 22.69 -9.30
C GLY A 15 10.03 21.60 -8.27
N TRP A 16 10.63 21.95 -7.12
CA TRP A 16 11.09 20.99 -6.13
C TRP A 16 9.91 20.26 -5.47
N LEU A 17 8.80 20.97 -5.25
CA LEU A 17 7.61 20.40 -4.62
C LEU A 17 6.96 19.40 -5.57
N GLN A 18 6.87 19.75 -6.86
CA GLN A 18 6.38 18.83 -7.88
C GLN A 18 7.23 17.56 -7.88
N ARG A 19 8.55 17.70 -8.05
CA ARG A 19 9.48 16.56 -8.06
C ARG A 19 9.35 15.68 -6.82
N ARG A 20 9.23 16.29 -5.64
CA ARG A 20 9.08 15.54 -4.40
C ARG A 20 7.79 14.70 -4.36
N ILE A 21 6.69 15.23 -4.87
CA ILE A 21 5.42 14.49 -4.97
C ILE A 21 5.55 13.29 -5.90
N PHE A 22 6.24 13.43 -7.05
CA PHE A 22 6.52 12.29 -7.93
C PHE A 22 7.32 11.21 -7.22
N ASP A 23 8.48 11.59 -6.67
CA ASP A 23 9.43 10.64 -6.10
C ASP A 23 8.80 9.92 -4.89
N ASP A 24 8.13 10.67 -3.99
CA ASP A 24 7.54 10.08 -2.79
C ASP A 24 6.45 9.04 -3.10
N PHE A 25 5.57 9.26 -4.10
CA PHE A 25 4.54 8.29 -4.45
C PHE A 25 5.11 7.08 -5.20
N ARG A 26 6.07 7.30 -6.11
CA ARG A 26 6.71 6.22 -6.88
C ARG A 26 7.51 5.27 -6.01
N GLU A 27 8.25 5.82 -5.04
CA GLU A 27 9.09 5.05 -4.13
C GLU A 27 8.30 4.47 -2.95
N GLY A 28 7.18 5.12 -2.58
CA GLY A 28 6.44 4.78 -1.38
C GLY A 28 5.33 3.74 -1.55
N MET A 29 5.04 3.30 -2.79
CA MET A 29 3.93 2.40 -3.08
C MET A 29 4.30 1.40 -4.19
N ILE A 30 4.03 0.12 -3.93
CA ILE A 30 4.17 -0.93 -4.95
C ILE A 30 3.21 -0.70 -6.12
N GLY A 31 3.70 -0.85 -7.35
CA GLY A 31 2.91 -0.61 -8.56
C GLY A 31 2.71 0.86 -8.93
N ALA A 32 3.42 1.80 -8.29
CA ALA A 32 3.37 3.23 -8.60
C ALA A 32 4.56 3.74 -9.44
N ALA A 33 5.44 2.87 -9.93
CA ALA A 33 6.69 3.27 -10.60
C ALA A 33 6.49 4.18 -11.83
N ASP A 34 5.41 3.96 -12.58
CA ASP A 34 5.03 4.72 -13.76
C ASP A 34 4.08 5.89 -13.46
N PHE A 35 3.68 6.07 -12.20
CA PHE A 35 2.73 7.11 -11.78
C PHE A 35 3.25 8.51 -12.15
N LYS A 36 2.41 9.30 -12.79
CA LYS A 36 2.73 10.67 -13.23
C LYS A 36 1.57 11.61 -12.90
N PRO A 37 1.48 12.14 -11.68
CA PRO A 37 0.36 12.98 -11.31
C PRO A 37 0.32 14.27 -12.15
N VAL A 38 -0.88 14.68 -12.53
CA VAL A 38 -1.15 15.94 -13.24
C VAL A 38 -1.66 17.03 -12.28
N PHE A 39 -2.22 16.64 -11.14
CA PHE A 39 -2.59 17.56 -10.07
C PHE A 39 -2.30 16.98 -8.69
N ALA A 40 -2.07 17.87 -7.73
CA ALA A 40 -1.92 17.54 -6.34
C ALA A 40 -2.64 18.53 -5.41
N VAL A 41 -3.13 18.05 -4.28
CA VAL A 41 -3.75 18.84 -3.23
C VAL A 41 -3.01 18.58 -1.93
N ILE A 42 -2.53 19.64 -1.29
CA ILE A 42 -1.85 19.58 0.00
C ILE A 42 -2.66 20.35 1.03
N ALA A 43 -3.10 19.68 2.07
CA ALA A 43 -3.79 20.28 3.21
C ALA A 43 -2.99 20.01 4.49
N THR A 44 -2.81 21.02 5.33
CA THR A 44 -2.01 20.91 6.54
C THR A 44 -2.77 21.53 7.70
N TRP A 45 -2.96 20.74 8.75
CA TRP A 45 -3.52 21.16 10.02
C TRP A 45 -2.37 21.26 11.01
N ARG A 46 -2.08 22.48 11.46
CA ARG A 46 -0.97 22.75 12.38
C ARG A 46 -1.51 23.19 13.72
N ASN A 47 -1.13 22.49 14.78
CA ASN A 47 -1.51 22.79 16.15
C ASN A 47 -3.04 22.92 16.35
N VAL A 48 -3.82 22.03 15.72
CA VAL A 48 -5.28 22.03 15.88
C VAL A 48 -5.67 21.36 17.20
N THR A 49 -6.64 21.95 17.89
CA THR A 49 -7.10 21.50 19.21
C THR A 49 -8.62 21.40 19.25
N ILE A 50 -9.14 20.80 20.32
CA ILE A 50 -10.58 20.67 20.58
C ILE A 50 -11.14 22.04 20.98
N ALA A 51 -12.34 22.36 20.52
CA ALA A 51 -13.04 23.55 20.97
C ALA A 51 -13.23 23.52 22.50
N GLN A 52 -12.94 24.64 23.18
CA GLN A 52 -13.08 24.77 24.64
C GLN A 52 -12.12 23.90 25.47
N MET A 53 -11.04 23.36 24.89
CA MET A 53 -10.04 22.64 25.67
C MET A 53 -9.50 23.49 26.83
N ARG A 54 -9.35 22.89 28.01
CA ARG A 54 -8.90 23.61 29.21
C ARG A 54 -7.51 24.20 28.98
N ARG A 55 -7.36 25.51 29.27
CA ARG A 55 -6.15 26.30 28.97
C ARG A 55 -4.87 25.77 29.61
N ASP A 56 -4.99 25.11 30.75
CA ASP A 56 -3.84 24.61 31.51
C ASP A 56 -3.21 23.33 30.89
N ASN A 57 -3.87 22.69 29.91
CA ASN A 57 -3.43 21.44 29.30
C ASN A 57 -3.82 21.35 27.81
N ILE A 58 -3.46 22.37 27.01
CA ILE A 58 -3.82 22.38 25.58
C ILE A 58 -3.03 21.30 24.84
N LYS A 59 -3.73 20.23 24.44
CA LYS A 59 -3.20 19.23 23.51
C LYS A 59 -3.52 19.60 22.08
N THR A 60 -2.59 19.33 21.20
CA THR A 60 -2.70 19.68 19.78
C THR A 60 -2.35 18.51 18.89
N ASN A 61 -2.98 18.47 17.72
CA ASN A 61 -2.66 17.57 16.63
C ASN A 61 -2.01 18.37 15.49
N THR A 62 -1.04 17.77 14.82
CA THR A 62 -0.42 18.31 13.61
C THR A 62 -0.26 17.18 12.59
N TYR A 63 -0.87 17.38 11.43
CA TYR A 63 -0.86 16.40 10.35
C TYR A 63 -1.07 17.07 8.99
N GLN A 64 -0.66 16.37 7.94
CA GLN A 64 -0.77 16.82 6.57
C GLN A 64 -1.31 15.70 5.69
N VAL A 65 -2.12 16.09 4.71
CA VAL A 65 -2.59 15.22 3.63
C VAL A 65 -2.04 15.75 2.32
N VAL A 66 -1.46 14.85 1.53
CA VAL A 66 -1.05 15.08 0.14
C VAL A 66 -1.83 14.10 -0.72
N LEU A 67 -2.70 14.61 -1.58
CA LEU A 67 -3.42 13.83 -2.58
C LEU A 67 -2.84 14.16 -3.95
N ALA A 68 -2.61 13.16 -4.79
CA ALA A 68 -2.17 13.35 -6.16
C ALA A 68 -2.87 12.37 -7.10
N SER A 69 -3.14 12.80 -8.33
CA SER A 69 -3.84 11.99 -9.32
C SER A 69 -3.29 12.22 -10.72
N ASP A 70 -3.27 11.15 -11.51
CA ASP A 70 -2.96 11.16 -12.95
C ASP A 70 -4.23 11.05 -13.83
N GLU A 71 -5.40 11.35 -13.24
CA GLU A 71 -6.76 11.18 -13.79
C GLU A 71 -7.25 9.73 -13.90
N ARG A 72 -6.36 8.74 -13.79
CA ARG A 72 -6.71 7.31 -13.79
C ARG A 72 -6.56 6.70 -12.40
N ARG A 73 -5.41 6.96 -11.77
CA ARG A 73 -5.01 6.50 -10.45
C ARG A 73 -4.89 7.69 -9.52
N THR A 74 -5.35 7.50 -8.30
CA THR A 74 -5.24 8.52 -7.24
C THR A 74 -4.52 7.93 -6.05
N TYR A 75 -3.55 8.66 -5.53
CA TYR A 75 -2.80 8.30 -4.33
C TYR A 75 -2.96 9.38 -3.27
N VAL A 76 -2.95 8.95 -2.02
CA VAL A 76 -3.04 9.82 -0.85
C VAL A 76 -1.97 9.43 0.15
N MET A 77 -1.24 10.44 0.62
CA MET A 77 -0.25 10.32 1.68
C MET A 77 -0.70 11.13 2.89
N PHE A 78 -0.71 10.48 4.04
CA PHE A 78 -0.93 11.10 5.33
C PHE A 78 0.39 11.18 6.09
N ASN A 79 0.76 12.38 6.53
CA ASN A 79 1.93 12.64 7.35
C ASN A 79 1.45 13.10 8.73
N TYR A 80 1.59 12.24 9.74
CA TYR A 80 1.25 12.53 11.13
C TYR A 80 2.51 12.91 11.91
N GLU A 81 2.63 14.17 12.30
CA GLU A 81 3.73 14.64 13.14
C GLU A 81 3.39 14.47 14.63
N LYS A 82 2.16 14.80 15.01
CA LYS A 82 1.71 14.78 16.41
C LYS A 82 0.23 14.49 16.51
N ILE A 83 -0.13 13.55 17.38
CA ILE A 83 -1.51 13.30 17.81
C ILE A 83 -1.53 13.39 19.34
N GLY A 84 -1.94 14.55 19.85
CA GLY A 84 -2.09 14.83 21.27
C GLY A 84 -3.47 14.48 21.83
N TRP A 85 -4.51 14.45 21.00
CA TRP A 85 -5.88 14.10 21.40
C TRP A 85 -6.56 13.24 20.32
N ILE A 86 -7.45 12.35 20.75
CA ILE A 86 -8.20 11.41 19.92
C ILE A 86 -9.71 11.43 20.19
N ALA A 87 -10.15 11.97 21.33
CA ALA A 87 -11.55 12.03 21.73
C ALA A 87 -12.01 13.49 21.81
N VAL A 88 -12.91 13.90 20.91
CA VAL A 88 -13.39 15.30 20.79
C VAL A 88 -14.24 15.75 21.99
N ASN A 89 -14.89 14.81 22.69
CA ASN A 89 -15.80 15.12 23.80
C ASN A 89 -15.07 15.28 25.16
N ASP A 90 -13.76 15.04 25.22
CA ASP A 90 -12.95 15.20 26.43
C ASP A 90 -12.17 16.52 26.40
N VAL A 91 -12.80 17.59 26.89
CA VAL A 91 -12.18 18.92 26.94
C VAL A 91 -11.06 19.06 27.99
N ILE A 92 -10.83 18.03 28.82
CA ILE A 92 -9.80 18.03 29.87
C ILE A 92 -8.52 17.38 29.35
N ASN A 93 -8.62 16.18 28.79
CA ASN A 93 -7.47 15.39 28.34
C ASN A 93 -7.51 15.03 26.86
N GLY A 94 -8.66 15.13 26.18
CA GLY A 94 -8.81 14.75 24.77
C GLY A 94 -8.60 13.26 24.49
N GLU A 95 -8.70 12.40 25.50
CA GLU A 95 -8.37 10.96 25.40
C GLU A 95 -9.50 10.05 25.89
N ASN A 96 -10.41 10.56 26.71
CA ASN A 96 -11.51 9.77 27.27
C ASN A 96 -12.78 9.94 26.43
N GLY A 97 -13.05 8.99 25.54
CA GLY A 97 -14.26 8.97 24.74
C GLY A 97 -14.17 7.98 23.59
N ASP A 98 -15.02 8.16 22.59
CA ASP A 98 -15.03 7.31 21.41
C ASP A 98 -13.74 7.50 20.60
N ASN A 99 -13.09 6.39 20.27
CA ASN A 99 -11.91 6.41 19.41
C ASN A 99 -12.32 6.78 17.97
N PRO A 100 -11.47 7.52 17.24
CA PRO A 100 -11.81 7.98 15.91
C PRO A 100 -11.80 6.81 14.91
N PHE A 101 -12.71 6.87 13.95
CA PHE A 101 -12.65 6.00 12.78
C PHE A 101 -11.51 6.46 11.87
N ILE A 102 -10.60 5.55 11.50
CA ILE A 102 -9.48 5.82 10.62
C ILE A 102 -9.68 5.01 9.35
N GLY A 103 -9.82 5.68 8.21
CA GLY A 103 -10.10 4.99 6.95
C GLY A 103 -10.70 5.89 5.89
N PHE A 104 -11.30 5.26 4.87
CA PHE A 104 -11.94 5.95 3.76
C PHE A 104 -13.40 5.55 3.68
N ASN A 105 -14.28 6.54 3.53
CA ASN A 105 -15.65 6.30 3.12
C ASN A 105 -15.65 6.22 1.58
N ALA A 106 -16.13 5.12 1.00
CA ALA A 106 -16.00 4.88 -0.44
C ALA A 106 -16.87 5.81 -1.32
N GLY A 107 -17.63 6.74 -0.72
CA GLY A 107 -18.39 7.76 -1.44
C GLY A 107 -19.58 7.23 -2.24
N ASN A 108 -19.62 5.92 -2.51
CA ASN A 108 -20.69 5.19 -3.19
C ASN A 108 -21.69 4.56 -2.20
N THR A 109 -21.63 4.93 -0.90
CA THR A 109 -22.49 4.46 0.20
C THR A 109 -22.51 2.95 0.49
N THR A 110 -21.79 2.13 -0.29
CA THR A 110 -21.84 0.66 -0.18
C THR A 110 -20.62 0.06 0.48
N ARG A 111 -19.49 0.79 0.50
CA ARG A 111 -18.24 0.31 1.11
C ARG A 111 -17.60 1.38 2.00
N ALA A 112 -16.96 0.93 3.06
CA ALA A 112 -16.00 1.72 3.83
C ALA A 112 -14.73 0.90 3.97
N TYR A 113 -13.59 1.57 3.86
CA TYR A 113 -12.30 0.98 4.17
C TYR A 113 -11.92 1.40 5.58
N GLU A 114 -11.81 0.43 6.48
CA GLU A 114 -11.30 0.64 7.82
C GLU A 114 -9.81 0.33 7.87
N PHE A 115 -8.99 1.28 8.33
CA PHE A 115 -7.56 1.11 8.46
C PHE A 115 -7.19 0.53 9.83
N LEU A 116 -7.30 -0.80 9.92
CA LEU A 116 -6.74 -1.56 11.03
C LEU A 116 -5.20 -1.52 10.94
N PRO A 117 -4.48 -1.43 12.07
CA PRO A 117 -4.92 -1.62 13.46
C PRO A 117 -5.40 -0.36 14.20
N TYR A 118 -5.52 0.78 13.53
CA TYR A 118 -5.66 2.08 14.20
C TYR A 118 -7.11 2.50 14.38
N SER A 119 -7.97 2.24 13.40
CA SER A 119 -9.37 2.65 13.46
C SER A 119 -10.07 2.13 14.72
N GLN A 120 -10.82 3.02 15.38
CA GLN A 120 -11.60 2.73 16.60
C GLN A 120 -10.78 2.21 17.79
N GLU A 121 -9.46 2.42 17.78
CA GLU A 121 -8.55 1.95 18.82
C GLU A 121 -7.79 3.14 19.45
N PRO A 122 -7.46 3.12 20.75
CA PRO A 122 -6.76 4.23 21.39
C PRO A 122 -5.33 4.41 20.86
N ARG A 123 -4.80 3.39 20.16
CA ARG A 123 -3.48 3.42 19.53
C ARG A 123 -3.38 4.35 18.32
N VAL A 124 -4.46 5.02 17.89
CA VAL A 124 -4.34 6.14 16.91
C VAL A 124 -3.29 7.15 17.37
N LYS A 125 -3.18 7.40 18.68
CA LYS A 125 -2.17 8.30 19.26
C LYS A 125 -0.73 7.93 18.90
N SER A 126 -0.46 6.66 18.58
CA SER A 126 0.87 6.17 18.24
C SER A 126 1.17 6.16 16.74
N MET A 127 0.24 6.58 15.87
CA MET A 127 0.49 6.68 14.43
C MET A 127 1.73 7.51 14.07
N PRO A 128 2.05 8.64 14.73
CA PRO A 128 3.28 9.38 14.46
C PRO A 128 4.58 8.60 14.69
N GLN A 129 4.54 7.53 15.51
CA GLN A 129 5.72 6.70 15.81
C GLN A 129 5.77 5.42 14.96
N HIS A 130 4.68 5.10 14.27
CA HIS A 130 4.55 3.94 13.39
C HIS A 130 4.43 4.39 11.94
N GLY A 131 4.05 3.49 11.04
CA GLY A 131 4.19 3.75 9.62
C GLY A 131 5.65 3.78 9.20
N ASN A 132 5.88 3.73 7.90
CA ASN A 132 7.22 3.68 7.33
C ASN A 132 7.21 4.07 5.84
N GLY A 133 6.24 4.90 5.40
CA GLY A 133 6.19 5.38 4.02
C GLY A 133 7.46 6.16 3.70
N ASN A 134 8.15 5.81 2.60
CA ASN A 134 9.47 6.36 2.26
C ASN A 134 10.52 6.28 3.40
N GLY A 135 10.41 5.30 4.31
CA GLY A 135 11.30 5.17 5.46
C GLY A 135 11.05 6.18 6.58
N LEU A 136 9.90 6.87 6.57
CA LEU A 136 9.56 7.89 7.56
C LEU A 136 8.46 7.41 8.51
N PRO A 137 8.64 7.53 9.84
CA PRO A 137 7.55 7.32 10.79
C PRO A 137 6.51 8.43 10.65
N GLY A 138 5.26 8.10 10.96
CA GLY A 138 4.09 8.96 10.77
C GLY A 138 3.59 9.07 9.34
N ARG A 139 4.31 8.50 8.35
CA ARG A 139 3.90 8.53 6.93
C ARG A 139 3.18 7.25 6.52
N TYR A 140 1.97 7.43 5.99
CA TYR A 140 1.13 6.36 5.46
C TYR A 140 0.69 6.71 4.04
N ILE A 141 0.86 5.78 3.10
CA ILE A 141 0.54 5.99 1.68
C ILE A 141 -0.55 5.01 1.26
N PHE A 142 -1.49 5.48 0.46
CA PHE A 142 -2.61 4.71 -0.05
C PHE A 142 -2.84 4.98 -1.54
N GLN A 143 -3.19 3.94 -2.29
CA GLN A 143 -3.87 4.05 -3.57
C GLN A 143 -5.38 4.04 -3.31
N VAL A 144 -6.09 5.01 -3.85
CA VAL A 144 -7.52 5.26 -3.61
C VAL A 144 -8.27 5.15 -4.93
N GLU A 145 -8.88 3.99 -5.15
CA GLU A 145 -9.73 3.68 -6.31
C GLU A 145 -11.03 3.01 -5.82
N GLU A 146 -11.64 2.11 -6.61
CA GLU A 146 -12.78 1.31 -6.13
C GLU A 146 -12.39 0.46 -4.90
N GLU A 147 -11.15 -0.05 -4.89
CA GLU A 147 -10.53 -0.65 -3.73
C GLU A 147 -9.38 0.22 -3.21
N ILE A 148 -9.24 0.26 -1.89
CA ILE A 148 -8.20 1.01 -1.20
C ILE A 148 -7.04 0.07 -0.87
N TRP A 149 -5.85 0.49 -1.27
CA TRP A 149 -4.62 -0.27 -1.05
C TRP A 149 -3.62 0.55 -0.28
N HIS A 150 -3.05 -0.04 0.76
CA HIS A 150 -2.05 0.61 1.60
C HIS A 150 -0.63 0.25 1.14
N GLY A 151 0.28 1.22 1.11
CA GLY A 151 1.67 1.06 0.71
C GLY A 151 2.65 0.99 1.88
N THR A 152 2.14 1.07 3.10
CA THR A 152 2.96 1.13 4.31
C THR A 152 2.78 -0.13 5.12
N CYS A 153 3.87 -0.65 5.66
CA CYS A 153 3.84 -1.84 6.48
C CYS A 153 3.07 -1.64 7.79
N LEU A 154 2.54 -2.75 8.29
CA LEU A 154 1.81 -2.87 9.54
C LEU A 154 2.56 -3.83 10.46
N ARG A 155 2.77 -3.39 11.70
CA ARG A 155 3.29 -4.28 12.75
C ARG A 155 2.16 -5.19 13.22
N LEU A 156 2.40 -6.49 13.18
CA LEU A 156 1.44 -7.51 13.57
C LEU A 156 0.99 -7.37 15.02
N GLU A 157 1.87 -6.98 15.93
CA GLU A 157 1.58 -6.74 17.36
C GLU A 157 0.48 -5.71 17.59
N LEU A 158 0.30 -4.78 16.64
CA LEU A 158 -0.72 -3.77 16.73
C LEU A 158 -2.09 -4.29 16.28
N VAL A 159 -2.16 -5.36 15.48
CA VAL A 159 -3.41 -5.87 14.91
C VAL A 159 -4.31 -6.43 16.02
N PRO A 160 -5.47 -5.79 16.28
CA PRO A 160 -6.39 -6.30 17.30
C PRO A 160 -6.99 -7.63 16.84
N LYS A 161 -7.04 -8.61 17.74
CA LYS A 161 -7.64 -9.94 17.52
C LYS A 161 -7.12 -10.63 16.25
N LEU A 162 -5.81 -10.91 16.21
CA LEU A 162 -5.07 -11.57 15.11
C LEU A 162 -5.80 -12.76 14.43
N VAL A 163 -6.65 -13.48 15.17
CA VAL A 163 -7.40 -14.66 14.67
C VAL A 163 -8.61 -14.27 13.82
N THR A 164 -9.21 -13.10 14.01
CA THR A 164 -10.46 -12.69 13.33
C THR A 164 -10.26 -11.62 12.26
N SER A 165 -9.17 -10.86 12.31
CA SER A 165 -9.05 -9.59 11.57
C SER A 165 -8.42 -9.68 10.17
N ARG A 166 -8.12 -10.88 9.64
CA ARG A 166 -7.52 -11.13 8.30
C ARG A 166 -6.79 -9.89 7.73
N PRO A 167 -5.61 -9.54 8.27
CA PRO A 167 -4.87 -8.34 7.86
C PRO A 167 -4.75 -8.24 6.35
N ARG A 168 -5.10 -7.09 5.78
CA ARG A 168 -5.09 -6.90 4.33
C ARG A 168 -3.67 -6.90 3.80
N LEU A 169 -3.43 -7.65 2.73
CA LEU A 169 -2.21 -7.60 1.93
C LEU A 169 -2.45 -6.73 0.70
N THR A 170 -1.54 -5.80 0.42
CA THR A 170 -1.44 -5.12 -0.86
C THR A 170 -0.48 -5.88 -1.75
N PHE A 171 -0.79 -6.00 -3.04
CA PHE A 171 0.05 -6.71 -3.99
C PHE A 171 -0.06 -6.12 -5.40
N PHE A 172 1.03 -6.19 -6.16
CA PHE A 172 1.10 -5.76 -7.55
C PHE A 172 2.02 -6.72 -8.33
N PRO A 173 1.66 -7.19 -9.54
CA PRO A 173 0.42 -6.92 -10.28
C PRO A 173 -0.83 -7.49 -9.59
N ARG A 174 -2.03 -7.14 -10.09
CA ARG A 174 -3.32 -7.57 -9.51
C ARG A 174 -3.77 -8.97 -9.94
N TYR A 175 -3.10 -9.51 -10.94
CA TYR A 175 -3.31 -10.85 -11.48
C TYR A 175 -1.98 -11.43 -11.95
N ALA A 176 -1.95 -12.75 -12.15
CA ALA A 176 -0.83 -13.44 -12.80
C ALA A 176 -1.33 -14.63 -13.60
N SER A 177 -0.52 -15.08 -14.56
CA SER A 177 -0.79 -16.28 -15.34
C SER A 177 -0.61 -17.54 -14.50
N MET A 178 -1.48 -18.54 -14.72
CA MET A 178 -1.32 -19.87 -14.10
C MET A 178 -0.03 -20.58 -14.50
N LEU A 179 0.64 -20.14 -15.59
CA LEU A 179 1.95 -20.65 -15.99
C LEU A 179 3.05 -20.32 -14.98
N GLY A 180 2.80 -19.40 -14.05
CA GLY A 180 3.77 -18.95 -13.05
C GLY A 180 4.83 -18.02 -13.63
N GLY A 181 5.92 -17.83 -12.90
CA GLY A 181 7.03 -16.94 -13.28
C GLY A 181 6.77 -15.46 -13.01
N THR A 182 5.57 -15.09 -12.56
CA THR A 182 5.23 -13.69 -12.25
C THR A 182 5.84 -13.27 -10.92
N LEU A 183 6.51 -12.13 -10.91
CA LEU A 183 7.00 -11.46 -9.70
C LEU A 183 5.88 -10.62 -9.10
N ILE A 184 5.42 -10.98 -7.91
CA ILE A 184 4.36 -10.31 -7.18
C ILE A 184 4.99 -9.53 -6.03
N ASN A 185 4.99 -8.22 -6.18
CA ASN A 185 5.39 -7.28 -5.14
C ASN A 185 4.29 -7.19 -4.09
N VAL A 186 4.62 -7.39 -2.82
CA VAL A 186 3.67 -7.46 -1.71
C VAL A 186 4.03 -6.50 -0.58
N THR A 187 3.01 -5.85 -0.01
CA THR A 187 3.11 -4.97 1.16
C THR A 187 2.05 -5.35 2.18
N GLY A 188 2.46 -5.48 3.43
CA GLY A 188 1.58 -5.86 4.53
C GLY A 188 2.36 -5.86 5.85
N PRO A 189 3.05 -6.96 6.20
CA PRO A 189 3.88 -6.98 7.39
C PRO A 189 5.07 -6.02 7.28
N CYS A 190 5.51 -5.46 8.40
CA CYS A 190 6.83 -4.83 8.47
C CYS A 190 7.91 -5.90 8.44
N LEU A 191 8.87 -5.74 7.53
CA LEU A 191 9.89 -6.73 7.21
C LEU A 191 11.27 -6.31 7.72
N MET A 192 12.09 -7.28 8.05
CA MET A 192 13.52 -7.13 8.35
C MET A 192 14.37 -8.00 7.40
N PRO A 193 15.62 -7.62 7.10
CA PRO A 193 16.47 -8.34 6.14
C PRO A 193 16.70 -9.83 6.48
N GLU A 194 16.71 -10.17 7.75
CA GLU A 194 16.92 -11.52 8.29
C GLU A 194 15.64 -12.35 8.42
N ASP A 195 14.48 -11.77 8.10
CA ASP A 195 13.20 -12.45 8.23
C ASP A 195 13.04 -13.59 7.22
N LYS A 196 12.49 -14.70 7.68
CA LYS A 196 12.00 -15.76 6.79
C LYS A 196 10.63 -15.36 6.24
N ILE A 197 10.59 -14.79 5.06
CA ILE A 197 9.34 -14.35 4.41
C ILE A 197 8.84 -15.47 3.50
N GLU A 198 7.59 -15.88 3.70
CA GLU A 198 6.96 -16.96 2.93
C GLU A 198 5.64 -16.49 2.34
N CYS A 199 5.43 -16.77 1.06
CA CYS A 199 4.18 -16.53 0.35
C CYS A 199 3.48 -17.86 0.07
N GLN A 200 2.16 -17.89 0.16
CA GLN A 200 1.35 -19.07 -0.08
C GLN A 200 0.13 -18.71 -0.91
N PHE A 201 -0.29 -19.62 -1.77
CA PHE A 201 -1.52 -19.52 -2.54
C PHE A 201 -2.47 -20.63 -2.06
N GLN A 202 -3.73 -20.27 -1.79
CA GLN A 202 -4.71 -21.11 -1.09
C GLN A 202 -4.79 -22.56 -1.61
N ASP A 203 -4.75 -22.75 -2.92
CA ASP A 203 -4.98 -24.05 -3.58
C ASP A 203 -3.70 -24.86 -3.85
N MET A 204 -2.58 -24.51 -3.20
CA MET A 204 -1.29 -25.18 -3.38
C MET A 204 -0.97 -26.24 -2.31
N SER A 205 -1.97 -26.93 -1.77
CA SER A 205 -1.77 -28.02 -0.78
C SER A 205 -0.93 -27.59 0.44
N GLY A 206 -0.99 -26.31 0.83
CA GLY A 206 -0.20 -25.79 1.95
C GLY A 206 1.25 -25.43 1.62
N GLN A 207 1.67 -25.53 0.37
CA GLN A 207 3.04 -25.18 -0.04
C GLN A 207 3.31 -23.70 0.14
N ARG A 208 4.47 -23.39 0.72
CA ARG A 208 4.97 -22.04 0.96
C ARG A 208 6.23 -21.80 0.16
N PHE A 209 6.36 -20.60 -0.41
CA PHE A 209 7.46 -20.19 -1.27
C PHE A 209 8.23 -19.04 -0.61
N PRO A 210 9.57 -19.10 -0.57
CA PRO A 210 10.35 -18.01 -0.02
C PRO A 210 10.17 -16.74 -0.87
N ALA A 211 9.99 -15.61 -0.20
CA ALA A 211 9.95 -14.29 -0.85
C ALA A 211 11.32 -13.62 -0.80
N ILE A 212 11.55 -12.68 -1.71
CA ILE A 212 12.75 -11.84 -1.75
C ILE A 212 12.48 -10.55 -0.98
N TYR A 213 13.23 -10.30 0.09
CA TYR A 213 13.19 -9.01 0.78
C TYR A 213 13.63 -7.87 -0.15
N ARG A 214 12.88 -6.77 -0.21
CA ARG A 214 13.25 -5.56 -0.95
C ARG A 214 13.53 -4.39 -0.01
N ASP A 215 12.58 -4.12 0.88
CA ASP A 215 12.67 -3.11 1.92
C ASP A 215 11.70 -3.45 3.06
N VAL A 216 11.65 -2.58 4.06
CA VAL A 216 10.82 -2.78 5.26
C VAL A 216 9.31 -2.85 4.95
N ASN A 217 8.85 -2.24 3.85
CA ASN A 217 7.46 -2.26 3.40
C ASN A 217 7.17 -3.31 2.31
N HIS A 218 8.19 -3.92 1.72
CA HIS A 218 8.02 -4.63 0.47
C HIS A 218 8.88 -5.89 0.37
N ALA A 219 8.24 -6.99 -0.01
CA ALA A 219 8.89 -8.21 -0.50
C ALA A 219 8.35 -8.60 -1.88
N THR A 220 9.14 -9.36 -2.64
CA THR A 220 8.70 -9.91 -3.93
C THR A 220 8.51 -11.42 -3.80
N CYS A 221 7.28 -11.90 -4.00
CA CYS A 221 6.96 -13.31 -4.13
C CYS A 221 7.13 -13.74 -5.59
N LEU A 222 7.71 -14.92 -5.83
CA LEU A 222 7.68 -15.54 -7.15
C LEU A 222 6.53 -16.53 -7.21
N MET A 223 5.58 -16.31 -8.11
CA MET A 223 4.47 -17.24 -8.29
C MET A 223 4.94 -18.49 -9.06
N PRO A 224 4.78 -19.69 -8.51
CA PRO A 224 5.05 -20.94 -9.23
C PRO A 224 3.95 -21.24 -10.26
N PRO A 225 4.17 -22.18 -11.18
CA PRO A 225 3.11 -22.71 -12.03
C PRO A 225 2.03 -23.39 -11.18
N VAL A 226 0.77 -23.16 -11.52
CA VAL A 226 -0.41 -23.70 -10.84
C VAL A 226 -1.42 -24.28 -11.83
N PHE A 227 -2.20 -25.26 -11.38
CA PHE A 227 -3.23 -25.92 -12.21
C PHE A 227 -4.66 -25.49 -11.85
N PHE A 228 -4.80 -24.25 -11.36
CA PHE A 228 -6.08 -23.65 -11.02
C PHE A 228 -6.13 -22.22 -11.55
N HIS A 229 -7.34 -21.70 -11.77
CA HIS A 229 -7.59 -20.32 -12.17
C HIS A 229 -8.78 -19.74 -11.41
N GLY A 230 -8.91 -18.42 -11.46
CA GLY A 230 -9.93 -17.68 -10.73
C GLY A 230 -9.35 -16.94 -9.52
N TYR A 231 -10.23 -16.55 -8.61
CA TYR A 231 -9.83 -15.85 -7.40
C TYR A 231 -9.34 -16.81 -6.34
N VAL A 232 -8.13 -16.59 -5.85
CA VAL A 232 -7.48 -17.35 -4.77
C VAL A 232 -6.97 -16.39 -3.69
N ASP A 233 -6.90 -16.85 -2.45
CA ASP A 233 -6.23 -16.08 -1.41
C ASP A 233 -4.69 -16.25 -1.53
N ILE A 234 -3.98 -15.14 -1.72
CA ILE A 234 -2.53 -15.04 -1.50
C ILE A 234 -2.31 -14.67 -0.04
N THR A 235 -1.39 -15.37 0.62
CA THR A 235 -1.00 -15.07 2.00
C THR A 235 0.49 -14.85 2.13
N VAL A 236 0.85 -13.94 3.03
CA VAL A 236 2.25 -13.65 3.37
C VAL A 236 2.42 -13.82 4.88
N SER A 237 3.41 -14.62 5.26
CA SER A 237 3.84 -14.85 6.64
C SER A 237 5.31 -14.45 6.83
N VAL A 238 5.63 -14.00 8.04
CA VAL A 238 6.99 -13.63 8.44
C VAL A 238 7.42 -14.49 9.63
N GLY A 239 8.57 -15.15 9.51
CA GLY A 239 9.18 -15.96 10.57
C GLY A 239 8.48 -17.29 10.84
N ARG A 240 8.26 -17.60 12.12
CA ARG A 240 7.49 -18.79 12.58
C ARG A 240 6.03 -18.47 12.92
N GLY A 241 5.58 -17.25 12.63
CA GLY A 241 4.26 -16.78 13.03
C GLY A 241 3.13 -17.42 12.22
N ASP A 242 2.00 -17.68 12.90
CA ASP A 242 0.72 -18.06 12.28
C ASP A 242 -0.06 -16.84 11.77
N ALA A 243 0.46 -15.63 11.99
CA ALA A 243 -0.17 -14.40 11.55
C ALA A 243 0.05 -14.20 10.05
N LEU A 244 -1.05 -14.32 9.30
CA LEU A 244 -1.07 -14.23 7.85
C LEU A 244 -1.68 -12.89 7.43
N PHE A 245 -1.03 -12.21 6.49
CA PHE A 245 -1.66 -11.16 5.69
C PHE A 245 -2.32 -11.81 4.49
N TYR A 246 -3.55 -11.39 4.16
CA TYR A 246 -4.38 -11.99 3.14
C TYR A 246 -4.71 -11.00 2.03
N GLY A 247 -4.61 -11.45 0.79
CA GLY A 247 -5.04 -10.73 -0.39
C GLY A 247 -5.85 -11.63 -1.30
N ARG A 248 -6.91 -11.10 -1.92
CA ARG A 248 -7.67 -11.85 -2.92
C ARG A 248 -7.06 -11.61 -4.30
N PHE A 249 -6.36 -12.61 -4.82
CA PHE A 249 -5.57 -12.52 -6.05
C PHE A 249 -6.25 -13.27 -7.20
N TYR A 250 -6.11 -12.78 -8.43
CA TYR A 250 -6.72 -13.42 -9.60
C TYR A 250 -5.66 -14.16 -10.43
N VAL A 251 -5.84 -15.47 -10.59
CA VAL A 251 -5.01 -16.31 -11.45
C VAL A 251 -5.70 -16.48 -12.80
N GLN A 252 -5.04 -16.04 -13.87
CA GLN A 252 -5.54 -16.08 -15.23
C GLN A 252 -5.24 -17.42 -15.90
N PRO A 253 -6.22 -17.99 -16.64
CA PRO A 253 -5.94 -19.08 -17.57
C PRO A 253 -5.03 -18.61 -18.72
N PRO A 254 -4.30 -19.51 -19.38
CA PRO A 254 -3.33 -19.15 -20.41
C PRO A 254 -4.00 -18.47 -21.60
N GLU A 255 -5.27 -18.79 -21.86
CA GLU A 255 -6.09 -18.23 -22.94
C GLU A 255 -6.38 -16.72 -22.78
N LEU A 256 -6.38 -16.22 -21.54
CA LEU A 256 -6.61 -14.80 -21.22
C LEU A 256 -5.31 -14.04 -20.95
N ALA A 257 -4.18 -14.73 -20.83
CA ALA A 257 -2.90 -14.10 -20.62
C ALA A 257 -2.50 -13.38 -21.92
N ALA A 258 -2.23 -12.08 -21.84
CA ALA A 258 -1.70 -11.34 -22.97
C ALA A 258 -0.30 -11.87 -23.33
N GLU A 259 -0.02 -12.02 -24.62
CA GLU A 259 1.33 -12.34 -25.10
C GLU A 259 2.22 -11.10 -24.98
N ASP A 260 2.90 -10.95 -23.84
CA ASP A 260 3.86 -9.86 -23.61
C ASP A 260 5.12 -10.01 -24.49
N ILE A 261 5.39 -11.23 -24.95
CA ILE A 261 6.56 -11.57 -25.77
C ILE A 261 6.10 -12.39 -26.98
N GLU A 262 6.38 -11.87 -28.16
CA GLU A 262 6.20 -12.56 -29.44
C GLU A 262 7.59 -12.99 -29.95
N VAL A 263 7.79 -14.29 -30.18
CA VAL A 263 9.03 -14.81 -30.77
C VAL A 263 8.86 -14.83 -32.28
N TYR A 264 9.65 -14.01 -33.00
CA TYR A 264 9.65 -14.02 -34.45
C TYR A 264 10.17 -15.37 -35.00
N ASP A 265 9.58 -15.80 -36.11
CA ASP A 265 9.97 -16.97 -36.91
C ASP A 265 9.83 -18.35 -36.23
N ASN A 266 9.08 -18.47 -35.12
CA ASN A 266 8.85 -19.74 -34.42
C ASN A 266 10.11 -20.53 -34.05
N LYS A 267 11.29 -19.88 -34.04
CA LYS A 267 12.58 -20.51 -33.72
C LYS A 267 12.66 -21.08 -32.30
N HIS A 268 11.73 -20.71 -31.42
CA HIS A 268 11.56 -21.33 -30.11
C HIS A 268 11.18 -22.83 -30.19
N ASN A 269 10.70 -23.30 -31.34
CA ASN A 269 10.37 -24.71 -31.58
C ASN A 269 11.55 -25.52 -32.16
N GLU A 270 12.67 -24.87 -32.50
CA GLU A 270 13.86 -25.56 -32.98
C GLU A 270 14.63 -26.18 -31.81
N GLU A 271 15.26 -27.34 -32.03
CA GLU A 271 16.00 -28.07 -30.98
C GLU A 271 17.23 -27.27 -30.48
N LYS A 272 17.85 -26.47 -31.36
CA LYS A 272 18.96 -25.54 -31.07
C LYS A 272 18.98 -24.35 -32.03
N PRO A 273 18.17 -23.31 -31.81
CA PRO A 273 18.18 -22.13 -32.66
C PRO A 273 19.50 -21.35 -32.50
N GLU A 274 20.14 -20.99 -33.61
CA GLU A 274 21.36 -20.18 -33.60
C GLU A 274 21.12 -18.73 -33.12
N SER A 275 19.89 -18.24 -33.31
CA SER A 275 19.46 -16.91 -32.89
C SER A 275 17.96 -16.90 -32.60
N LEU A 276 17.55 -16.18 -31.55
CA LEU A 276 16.16 -15.98 -31.17
C LEU A 276 15.84 -14.49 -31.22
N THR A 277 14.88 -14.11 -32.04
CA THR A 277 14.42 -12.72 -32.15
C THR A 277 13.11 -12.58 -31.38
N ILE A 278 13.11 -11.76 -30.34
CA ILE A 278 11.95 -11.52 -29.48
C ILE A 278 11.44 -10.10 -29.66
N LYS A 279 10.12 -9.94 -29.70
CA LYS A 279 9.44 -8.66 -29.65
C LYS A 279 8.69 -8.55 -28.34
N TRP A 280 9.03 -7.52 -27.58
CA TRP A 280 8.31 -7.16 -26.37
C TRP A 280 7.15 -6.23 -26.71
N HIS A 281 5.97 -6.58 -26.19
CA HIS A 281 4.77 -5.74 -26.21
C HIS A 281 4.53 -5.23 -24.78
N PRO A 282 5.19 -4.14 -24.35
CA PRO A 282 4.98 -3.62 -23.00
C PRO A 282 3.55 -3.07 -22.86
N GLN A 283 2.89 -3.40 -21.74
CA GLN A 283 1.61 -2.81 -21.34
C GLN A 283 1.76 -1.40 -20.77
#